data_AF-A0A6J8EAJ7-F1
#
_entry.id   AF-A0A6J8EAJ7-F1
#
_cell.length_a   1.000
_cell.length_b   1.000
_cell.length_c   1.000
_cell.angle_alpha   90.00
_cell.angle_beta   90.00
_cell.angle_gamma   90.00
#
_symmetry.space_group_name_H-M   'P 1'
#
loop_
_entity.id
_entity.type
_entity.pdbx_description
1 polymer ?
#
loop_
_entity_poly.entity_id
_entity_poly.type
_entity_poly.pdbx_seq_one_letter_code
_entity_poly.pdbx_strand_id
1 'polypeptide(L)'
;MNLKDMKTNMTFIQPDSNVMVYSYRRFQTKPINCWKGSEQSVDTVYGLLDIGLCYQTILLGIFLHFMWSYSALLYRVYSTEHHTFPIESAFDNTANRCLIDAMSCQKDNLVKYLGFLDLSWLSKNSMERRAQVFSLSQPGGHPHNWNKLSTACLTEIDALNQKVQEENWKVFVNVPVRQTEKLTPVTVGDTTTLSHRTTPESTVNGTGDSQTNPSTAPKEGILSYLKKKPFFSFFLMDSPDAKSRQLFQGAQLQIWAIEALSNFATASYTEDKFGVVQRSLPSTLTSLLNLQENVEKYFKLAVTSSRRQTKDSMTKDAGLKYLLQTTLKSSLYKIVNTFGKHLMSLKLQPDATRKLKQFIEYKE
;
A
#
# COMPACT_ATOMS: atom_id res chain seq x y z
N MET A 1 -63.21 -9.46 6.76
CA MET A 1 -64.13 -9.44 5.60
C MET A 1 -63.26 -9.22 4.37
N ASN A 2 -62.57 -10.27 3.91
CA ASN A 2 -62.94 -11.30 2.93
C ASN A 2 -62.52 -10.89 1.49
N LEU A 3 -61.41 -11.49 1.03
CA LEU A 3 -60.98 -11.56 -0.36
C LEU A 3 -62.06 -12.29 -1.15
N LYS A 4 -63.06 -11.60 -1.72
CA LYS A 4 -63.99 -12.26 -2.66
C LYS A 4 -64.75 -11.42 -3.68
N ASP A 5 -64.66 -10.09 -3.69
CA ASP A 5 -65.50 -9.30 -4.61
C ASP A 5 -64.69 -8.39 -5.54
N MET A 6 -64.16 -8.98 -6.61
CA MET A 6 -64.02 -8.32 -7.93
C MET A 6 -63.62 -9.34 -9.01
N LYS A 7 -64.44 -10.38 -9.17
CA LYS A 7 -64.57 -11.10 -10.44
C LYS A 7 -65.97 -10.83 -10.95
N THR A 8 -66.07 -10.26 -12.15
CA THR A 8 -67.07 -10.48 -13.21
C THR A 8 -67.34 -9.17 -13.94
N ASN A 9 -66.61 -8.96 -15.04
CA ASN A 9 -67.11 -8.32 -16.25
C ASN A 9 -66.16 -8.75 -17.38
N MET A 10 -66.38 -9.97 -17.87
CA MET A 10 -65.70 -10.54 -19.03
C MET A 10 -66.81 -11.04 -19.95
N THR A 11 -67.43 -10.11 -20.68
CA THR A 11 -68.30 -10.42 -21.82
C THR A 11 -67.47 -10.31 -23.08
N PHE A 12 -67.48 -11.42 -23.82
CA PHE A 12 -66.92 -11.59 -25.16
C PHE A 12 -67.43 -10.49 -26.11
N ILE A 13 -66.50 -9.73 -26.67
CA ILE A 13 -66.68 -9.03 -27.94
C ILE A 13 -65.46 -9.38 -28.80
N GLN A 14 -65.74 -10.12 -29.87
CA GLN A 14 -64.81 -10.53 -30.90
C GLN A 14 -64.28 -9.28 -31.63
N PRO A 15 -62.96 -9.03 -31.72
CA PRO A 15 -62.48 -7.89 -32.50
C PRO A 15 -62.27 -8.31 -33.95
N ASP A 16 -63.06 -7.68 -34.80
CA ASP A 16 -62.91 -7.63 -36.24
C ASP A 16 -61.47 -7.32 -36.68
N SER A 17 -61.12 -7.97 -37.77
CA SER A 17 -59.94 -7.76 -38.60
C SER A 17 -59.70 -6.28 -38.93
N ASN A 18 -58.84 -5.64 -38.14
CA ASN A 18 -58.05 -4.47 -38.56
C ASN A 18 -56.79 -4.36 -37.70
N VAL A 19 -55.86 -5.29 -37.91
CA VAL A 19 -54.49 -5.13 -37.42
C VAL A 19 -53.80 -4.13 -38.34
N MET A 20 -53.64 -2.90 -37.85
CA MET A 20 -52.65 -1.95 -38.34
C MET A 20 -51.29 -2.64 -38.31
N VAL A 21 -50.86 -3.10 -39.49
CA VAL A 21 -49.51 -3.60 -39.73
C VAL A 21 -48.58 -2.42 -39.53
N TYR A 22 -47.98 -2.30 -38.35
CA TYR A 22 -46.78 -1.50 -38.18
C TYR A 22 -45.73 -2.10 -39.11
N SER A 23 -45.55 -1.47 -40.26
CA SER A 23 -44.46 -1.75 -41.17
C SER A 23 -43.16 -1.41 -40.44
N TYR A 24 -42.56 -2.41 -39.78
CA TYR A 24 -41.14 -2.39 -39.55
C TYR A 24 -40.50 -2.30 -40.93
N ARG A 25 -40.13 -1.07 -41.33
CA ARG A 25 -39.21 -0.85 -42.44
C ARG A 25 -37.90 -1.47 -41.97
N ARG A 26 -37.77 -2.76 -42.23
CA ARG A 26 -36.56 -3.55 -42.03
C ARG A 26 -35.50 -2.76 -42.78
N PHE A 27 -34.70 -1.99 -42.06
CA PHE A 27 -33.41 -1.57 -42.55
C PHE A 27 -32.69 -2.89 -42.80
N GLN A 28 -32.77 -3.36 -44.05
CA GLN A 28 -31.83 -4.32 -44.58
C GLN A 28 -30.49 -3.61 -44.53
N THR A 29 -29.83 -3.63 -43.37
CA THR A 29 -28.38 -3.68 -43.37
C THR A 29 -28.08 -4.93 -44.16
N LYS A 30 -27.73 -4.76 -45.44
CA LYS A 30 -27.05 -5.82 -46.17
C LYS A 30 -25.93 -6.26 -45.23
N PRO A 31 -25.91 -7.51 -44.73
CA PRO A 31 -24.73 -7.96 -44.03
C PRO A 31 -23.59 -7.73 -45.02
N ILE A 32 -22.57 -6.99 -44.60
CA ILE A 32 -21.33 -6.95 -45.34
C ILE A 32 -20.76 -8.36 -45.21
N ASN A 33 -21.24 -9.26 -46.05
CA ASN A 33 -20.73 -10.60 -46.22
C ASN A 33 -19.35 -10.45 -46.88
N CYS A 34 -18.33 -10.07 -46.09
CA CYS A 34 -16.94 -10.13 -46.50
C CYS A 34 -16.45 -11.57 -46.67
N TRP A 35 -17.21 -12.56 -46.20
CA TRP A 35 -16.88 -13.98 -46.35
C TRP A 35 -17.53 -14.55 -47.60
N LYS A 36 -17.13 -14.07 -48.77
CA LYS A 36 -17.27 -14.84 -50.00
C LYS A 36 -16.00 -15.67 -50.09
N GLY A 37 -16.05 -16.90 -49.54
CA GLY A 37 -14.92 -17.81 -49.52
C GLY A 37 -14.40 -18.06 -50.92
N SER A 38 -13.32 -17.40 -51.29
CA SER A 38 -12.34 -17.96 -52.20
C SER A 38 -11.36 -18.73 -51.33
N GLU A 39 -11.32 -20.06 -51.48
CA GLU A 39 -10.20 -20.88 -51.00
C GLU A 39 -8.91 -20.38 -51.67
N GLN A 40 -8.31 -19.34 -51.10
CA GLN A 40 -6.97 -18.91 -51.47
C GLN A 40 -6.00 -19.69 -50.61
N SER A 41 -5.09 -20.42 -51.25
CA SER A 41 -4.05 -21.16 -50.55
C SER A 41 -3.23 -20.21 -49.67
N VAL A 42 -2.97 -20.63 -48.44
CA VAL A 42 -2.21 -19.89 -47.42
C VAL A 42 -0.72 -19.71 -47.83
N ASP A 43 -0.32 -20.26 -48.97
CA ASP A 43 1.04 -20.30 -49.48
C ASP A 43 1.45 -19.03 -50.26
N THR A 44 0.53 -18.08 -50.45
CA THR A 44 0.79 -16.82 -51.19
C THR A 44 0.75 -15.61 -50.27
N VAL A 45 1.72 -14.69 -50.40
CA VAL A 45 1.80 -13.44 -49.62
C VAL A 45 0.50 -12.62 -49.66
N TYR A 46 -0.23 -12.68 -50.78
CA TYR A 46 -1.53 -12.02 -50.95
C TYR A 46 -2.69 -12.69 -50.20
N GLY A 47 -2.64 -14.01 -49.98
CA GLY A 47 -3.60 -14.72 -49.13
C GLY A 47 -3.32 -14.52 -47.64
N LEU A 48 -2.05 -14.28 -47.28
CA LEU A 48 -1.64 -13.92 -45.92
C LEU A 48 -2.03 -12.48 -45.55
N LEU A 49 -2.10 -11.59 -46.55
CA LEU A 49 -2.38 -10.17 -46.40
C LEU A 49 -3.82 -9.84 -46.85
N ASP A 50 -4.78 -10.56 -46.28
CA ASP A 50 -6.21 -10.28 -46.48
C ASP A 50 -6.54 -8.90 -45.88
N ILE A 51 -6.77 -7.93 -46.77
CA ILE A 51 -7.13 -6.54 -46.42
C ILE A 51 -8.43 -6.51 -45.60
N GLY A 52 -9.35 -7.44 -45.85
CA GLY A 52 -10.58 -7.60 -45.07
C GLY A 52 -10.27 -8.02 -43.64
N LEU A 53 -9.44 -9.05 -43.45
CA LEU A 53 -9.01 -9.50 -42.13
C LEU A 53 -8.17 -8.43 -41.38
N CYS A 54 -7.30 -7.72 -42.09
CA CYS A 54 -6.51 -6.62 -41.53
C CYS A 54 -7.43 -5.49 -41.03
N TYR A 55 -8.42 -5.08 -41.83
CA TYR A 55 -9.40 -4.08 -41.43
C TYR A 55 -10.22 -4.52 -40.21
N GLN A 56 -10.70 -5.76 -40.18
CA GLN A 56 -11.43 -6.31 -39.03
C GLN A 56 -10.55 -6.36 -37.77
N THR A 57 -9.28 -6.73 -37.91
CA THR A 57 -8.32 -6.80 -36.80
C THR A 57 -8.01 -5.41 -36.24
N ILE A 58 -7.83 -4.42 -37.12
CA ILE A 58 -7.62 -3.02 -36.72
C ILE A 58 -8.86 -2.47 -36.00
N LEU A 59 -10.06 -2.69 -36.53
CA LEU A 59 -11.30 -2.26 -35.88
C LEU A 59 -11.48 -2.91 -34.50
N LEU A 60 -11.23 -4.22 -34.39
CA LEU A 60 -11.29 -4.93 -33.12
C LEU A 60 -10.25 -4.39 -32.13
N GLY A 61 -9.04 -4.10 -32.60
CA GLY A 61 -7.97 -3.49 -31.80
C GLY A 61 -8.34 -2.11 -31.27
N ILE A 62 -8.90 -1.24 -32.12
CA ILE A 62 -9.37 0.09 -31.72
C ILE A 62 -10.51 -0.04 -30.70
N PHE A 63 -11.47 -0.94 -30.94
CA PHE A 63 -12.58 -1.17 -30.01
C PHE A 63 -12.09 -1.68 -28.65
N LEU A 64 -11.21 -2.67 -28.62
CA LEU A 64 -10.60 -3.19 -27.40
C LEU A 64 -9.83 -2.10 -26.64
N HIS A 65 -9.02 -1.31 -27.35
CA HIS A 65 -8.26 -0.23 -26.75
C HIS A 65 -9.18 0.87 -26.18
N PHE A 66 -10.24 1.23 -26.92
CA PHE A 66 -11.23 2.19 -26.47
C PHE A 66 -11.97 1.68 -25.23
N MET A 67 -12.48 0.44 -25.25
CA MET A 67 -13.18 -0.17 -24.13
C MET A 67 -12.30 -0.24 -22.89
N TRP A 68 -11.05 -0.70 -23.04
CA TRP A 68 -10.09 -0.74 -21.94
C TRP A 68 -9.81 0.64 -21.37
N SER A 69 -9.56 1.63 -22.23
CA SER A 69 -9.27 3.01 -21.82
C SER A 69 -10.47 3.66 -21.14
N TYR A 70 -11.69 3.43 -21.66
CA TYR A 70 -12.93 3.93 -21.09
C TYR A 70 -13.23 3.29 -19.74
N SER A 71 -13.09 1.97 -19.61
CA SER A 71 -13.22 1.26 -18.33
C SER A 71 -12.19 1.74 -17.31
N ALA A 72 -10.92 1.96 -17.72
CA ALA A 72 -9.89 2.50 -16.85
C ALA A 72 -10.20 3.94 -16.42
N LEU A 73 -10.75 4.77 -17.32
CA LEU A 73 -11.20 6.12 -16.99
C LEU A 73 -12.35 6.11 -15.99
N LEU A 74 -13.41 5.32 -16.23
CA LEU A 74 -14.54 5.19 -15.32
C LEU A 74 -14.09 4.66 -13.95
N TYR A 75 -13.26 3.63 -13.94
CA TYR A 75 -12.68 3.10 -12.72
C TYR A 75 -11.88 4.17 -11.98
N ARG A 76 -11.08 4.96 -12.69
CA ARG A 76 -10.32 6.06 -12.09
C ARG A 76 -11.25 7.11 -11.52
N VAL A 77 -12.25 7.59 -12.27
CA VAL A 77 -13.22 8.59 -11.80
C VAL A 77 -13.92 8.10 -10.54
N TYR A 78 -14.46 6.88 -10.56
CA TYR A 78 -15.15 6.28 -9.42
C TYR A 78 -14.21 6.08 -8.22
N SER A 79 -12.99 5.60 -8.45
CA SER A 79 -11.99 5.40 -7.39
C SER A 79 -11.43 6.72 -6.84
N THR A 80 -11.44 7.79 -7.64
CA THR A 80 -11.03 9.14 -7.22
C THR A 80 -12.17 9.94 -6.60
N GLU A 81 -13.41 9.48 -6.70
CA GLU A 81 -14.53 10.10 -6.03
C GLU A 81 -14.27 10.04 -4.52
N HIS A 82 -14.24 11.21 -3.90
CA HIS A 82 -13.89 11.31 -2.50
C HIS A 82 -15.04 10.82 -1.64
N HIS A 83 -14.87 9.66 -1.01
CA HIS A 83 -15.84 9.14 -0.05
C HIS A 83 -15.67 9.84 1.30
N THR A 84 -16.68 10.62 1.70
CA THR A 84 -16.70 11.35 2.98
C THR A 84 -17.38 10.51 4.06
N PHE A 85 -16.67 10.21 5.14
CA PHE A 85 -17.25 9.55 6.30
C PHE A 85 -17.70 10.59 7.35
N PRO A 86 -18.89 10.45 7.95
CA PRO A 86 -19.30 11.31 9.05
C PRO A 86 -18.40 11.12 10.28
N ILE A 87 -18.11 12.19 11.02
CA ILE A 87 -17.30 12.10 12.25
C ILE A 87 -18.14 11.50 13.38
N GLU A 88 -19.37 12.01 13.53
CA GLU A 88 -20.38 11.52 14.47
C GLU A 88 -21.58 10.99 13.70
N SER A 89 -22.18 9.90 14.19
CA SER A 89 -23.40 9.37 13.60
C SER A 89 -24.59 10.26 13.94
N ALA A 90 -25.33 10.71 12.94
CA ALA A 90 -26.58 11.45 13.15
C ALA A 90 -27.69 10.59 13.79
N PHE A 91 -27.59 9.26 13.63
CA PHE A 91 -28.57 8.30 14.15
C PHE A 91 -27.87 7.03 14.68
N ASP A 92 -28.40 6.45 15.75
CA ASP A 92 -27.85 5.23 16.39
C ASP A 92 -27.70 4.05 15.42
N ASN A 93 -28.62 3.93 14.45
CA ASN A 93 -28.59 2.88 13.42
C ASN A 93 -27.42 3.01 12.44
N THR A 94 -26.71 4.13 12.44
CA THR A 94 -25.55 4.42 11.58
C THR A 94 -24.24 4.57 12.35
N ALA A 95 -24.23 4.24 13.65
CA ALA A 95 -23.06 4.36 14.50
C ALA A 95 -21.82 3.64 13.93
N ASN A 96 -22.00 2.50 13.25
CA ASN A 96 -20.92 1.69 12.67
C ASN A 96 -20.41 2.18 11.28
N ARG A 97 -20.77 3.41 10.87
CA ARG A 97 -20.39 3.97 9.55
C ARG A 97 -19.62 5.28 9.69
N CYS A 98 -19.02 5.53 10.86
CA CYS A 98 -18.26 6.74 11.10
C CYS A 98 -16.82 6.63 10.58
N LEU A 99 -16.15 7.76 10.46
CA LEU A 99 -14.75 7.85 10.04
C LEU A 99 -13.85 6.94 10.89
N ILE A 100 -14.09 6.90 12.20
CA ILE A 100 -13.29 6.07 13.12
C ILE A 100 -13.47 4.57 12.85
N ASP A 101 -14.67 4.13 12.47
CA ASP A 101 -14.94 2.73 12.15
C ASP A 101 -14.26 2.34 10.84
N ALA A 102 -14.26 3.25 9.86
CA ALA A 102 -13.55 3.05 8.61
C ALA A 102 -12.04 2.91 8.86
N MET A 103 -11.45 3.80 9.65
CA MET A 103 -10.02 3.75 10.01
C MET A 103 -9.64 2.51 10.85
N SER A 104 -10.56 2.03 11.68
CA SER A 104 -10.35 0.87 12.55
C SER A 104 -10.71 -0.46 11.87
N CYS A 105 -11.19 -0.42 10.62
CA CYS A 105 -11.62 -1.60 9.89
C CYS A 105 -10.44 -2.53 9.60
N GLN A 106 -10.47 -3.75 10.16
CA GLN A 106 -9.48 -4.79 9.90
C GLN A 106 -9.90 -5.77 8.79
N LYS A 107 -11.21 -5.87 8.51
CA LYS A 107 -11.74 -6.85 7.55
C LYS A 107 -11.43 -6.45 6.11
N ASP A 108 -11.62 -5.17 5.79
CA ASP A 108 -11.42 -4.62 4.45
C ASP A 108 -10.36 -3.51 4.46
N ASN A 109 -9.17 -3.84 3.96
CA ASN A 109 -8.08 -2.86 3.82
C ASN A 109 -8.52 -1.65 2.98
N LEU A 110 -9.35 -1.84 1.94
CA LEU A 110 -9.83 -0.73 1.12
C LEU A 110 -10.57 0.33 1.95
N VAL A 111 -11.46 -0.10 2.86
CA VAL A 111 -12.23 0.82 3.73
C VAL A 111 -11.29 1.58 4.66
N LYS A 112 -10.27 0.90 5.19
CA LYS A 112 -9.22 1.54 6.00
C LYS A 112 -8.49 2.62 5.21
N TYR A 113 -8.06 2.32 3.98
CA TYR A 113 -7.41 3.29 3.11
C TYR A 113 -8.31 4.49 2.77
N LEU A 114 -9.59 4.25 2.46
CA LEU A 114 -10.55 5.32 2.22
C LEU A 114 -10.74 6.19 3.47
N GLY A 115 -10.78 5.59 4.66
CA GLY A 115 -10.88 6.33 5.92
C GLY A 115 -9.67 7.24 6.18
N PHE A 116 -8.45 6.73 6.01
CA PHE A 116 -7.24 7.58 6.17
C PHE A 116 -7.10 8.63 5.07
N LEU A 117 -7.52 8.32 3.84
CA LEU A 117 -7.59 9.29 2.76
C LEU A 117 -8.54 10.42 3.14
N ASP A 118 -9.76 10.10 3.57
CA ASP A 118 -10.74 11.09 4.02
C ASP A 118 -10.22 11.92 5.20
N LEU A 119 -9.55 11.31 6.16
CA LEU A 119 -8.91 12.04 7.25
C LEU A 119 -7.89 13.08 6.75
N SER A 120 -7.04 12.73 5.78
CA SER A 120 -6.09 13.69 5.20
C SER A 120 -6.82 14.86 4.52
N TRP A 121 -7.87 14.58 3.73
CA TRP A 121 -8.68 15.62 3.08
C TRP A 121 -9.41 16.50 4.09
N LEU A 122 -10.02 15.91 5.12
CA LEU A 122 -10.68 16.57 6.24
C LEU A 122 -9.73 17.56 6.92
N SER A 123 -8.54 17.07 7.29
CA SER A 123 -7.55 17.86 8.02
C SER A 123 -7.11 19.11 7.26
N LYS A 124 -7.08 19.07 5.92
CA LYS A 124 -6.67 20.19 5.07
C LYS A 124 -7.81 21.16 4.80
N ASN A 125 -8.95 20.65 4.34
CA ASN A 125 -9.88 21.46 3.57
C ASN A 125 -11.17 21.83 4.32
N SER A 126 -11.55 21.10 5.37
CA SER A 126 -12.87 21.27 6.01
C SER A 126 -12.77 21.84 7.43
N MET A 127 -12.92 23.15 7.57
CA MET A 127 -12.94 23.82 8.87
C MET A 127 -14.09 23.34 9.77
N GLU A 128 -15.28 23.11 9.19
CA GLU A 128 -16.45 22.62 9.94
C GLU A 128 -16.22 21.23 10.53
N ARG A 129 -15.67 20.30 9.74
CA ARG A 129 -15.33 18.96 10.22
C ARG A 129 -14.21 19.01 11.25
N ARG A 130 -13.20 19.88 11.08
CA ARG A 130 -12.16 20.08 12.11
C ARG A 130 -12.76 20.58 13.43
N ALA A 131 -13.73 21.49 13.39
CA ALA A 131 -14.41 21.96 14.59
C ALA A 131 -15.13 20.82 15.36
N GLN A 132 -15.71 19.85 14.65
CA GLN A 132 -16.27 18.64 15.26
C GLN A 132 -15.20 17.71 15.85
N VAL A 133 -14.00 17.66 15.26
CA VAL A 133 -12.87 16.91 15.83
C VAL A 133 -12.39 17.55 17.14
N PHE A 134 -12.37 18.89 17.20
CA PHE A 134 -11.94 19.66 18.38
C PHE A 134 -13.01 19.79 19.46
N SER A 135 -14.24 19.34 19.20
CA SER A 135 -15.35 19.48 20.13
C SER A 135 -15.16 18.61 21.39
N LEU A 136 -15.75 19.08 22.49
CA LEU A 136 -15.85 18.32 23.72
C LEU A 136 -17.23 17.65 23.79
N SER A 137 -17.25 16.39 24.23
CA SER A 137 -18.50 15.70 24.54
C SER A 137 -19.22 16.37 25.70
N GLN A 138 -20.55 16.44 25.64
CA GLN A 138 -21.39 16.88 26.75
C GLN A 138 -22.11 15.69 27.38
N PRO A 139 -22.23 15.59 28.72
CA PRO A 139 -21.83 16.56 29.75
C PRO A 139 -20.38 16.41 30.28
N GLY A 140 -19.56 15.52 29.72
CA GLY A 140 -18.26 15.13 30.30
C GLY A 140 -17.05 16.03 29.99
N GLY A 141 -17.14 16.94 29.02
CA GLY A 141 -16.02 17.82 28.65
C GLY A 141 -14.81 17.09 28.06
N HIS A 142 -14.96 15.83 27.63
CA HIS A 142 -13.86 15.02 27.12
C HIS A 142 -13.79 15.06 25.58
N PRO A 143 -12.59 15.22 24.98
CA PRO A 143 -12.42 15.26 23.53
C PRO A 143 -12.37 13.85 22.93
N HIS A 144 -13.49 13.13 22.96
CA HIS A 144 -13.53 11.74 22.50
C HIS A 144 -13.20 11.60 21.00
N ASN A 145 -13.65 12.52 20.16
CA ASN A 145 -13.41 12.49 18.71
C ASN A 145 -11.92 12.58 18.40
N TRP A 146 -11.25 13.61 18.95
CA TRP A 146 -9.80 13.76 18.83
C TRP A 146 -9.03 12.57 19.42
N ASN A 147 -9.38 12.12 20.62
CA ASN A 147 -8.66 11.00 21.25
C ASN A 147 -8.74 9.75 20.38
N LYS A 148 -9.92 9.37 19.90
CA LYS A 148 -10.09 8.22 19.01
C LYS A 148 -9.27 8.36 17.71
N LEU A 149 -9.36 9.52 17.05
CA LEU A 149 -8.64 9.79 15.80
C LEU A 149 -7.12 9.78 15.99
N SER A 150 -6.63 10.54 16.97
CA SER A 150 -5.20 10.64 17.28
C SER A 150 -4.63 9.28 17.68
N THR A 151 -5.33 8.50 18.51
CA THR A 151 -4.92 7.13 18.87
C THR A 151 -4.86 6.21 17.64
N ALA A 152 -5.85 6.25 16.74
CA ALA A 152 -5.84 5.45 15.53
C ALA A 152 -4.65 5.80 14.61
N CYS A 153 -4.35 7.09 14.43
CA CYS A 153 -3.20 7.54 13.66
C CYS A 153 -1.87 7.15 14.31
N LEU A 154 -1.71 7.39 15.61
CA LEU A 154 -0.47 7.08 16.34
C LEU A 154 -0.19 5.59 16.36
N THR A 155 -1.24 4.75 16.48
CA THR A 155 -1.09 3.29 16.44
C THR A 155 -0.48 2.83 15.12
N GLU A 156 -0.93 3.36 13.98
CA GLU A 156 -0.37 2.99 12.67
C GLU A 156 1.06 3.51 12.46
N ILE A 157 1.36 4.71 12.98
CA ILE A 157 2.70 5.31 12.94
C ILE A 157 3.68 4.50 13.79
N ASP A 158 3.29 4.17 15.03
CA ASP A 158 4.11 3.41 15.95
C ASP A 158 4.32 1.96 15.45
N ALA A 159 3.30 1.36 14.82
CA ALA A 159 3.43 0.05 14.18
C ALA A 159 4.45 0.07 13.03
N LEU A 160 4.47 1.11 12.20
CA LEU A 160 5.50 1.28 11.18
C LEU A 160 6.87 1.53 11.80
N ASN A 161 6.93 2.35 12.86
CA ASN A 161 8.16 2.65 13.57
C ASN A 161 8.83 1.38 14.12
N GLN A 162 8.05 0.49 14.74
CA GLN A 162 8.52 -0.81 15.23
C GLN A 162 9.07 -1.69 14.10
N LYS A 163 8.37 -1.78 12.97
CA LYS A 163 8.84 -2.55 11.80
C LYS A 163 10.16 -2.03 11.26
N VAL A 164 10.28 -0.71 11.10
CA VAL A 164 11.53 -0.07 10.63
C VAL A 164 12.66 -0.30 11.63
N GLN A 165 12.38 -0.21 12.93
CA GLN A 165 13.36 -0.45 13.98
C GLN A 165 13.84 -1.92 14.01
N GLU A 166 12.95 -2.87 13.80
CA GLU A 166 13.29 -4.30 13.71
C GLU A 166 14.20 -4.58 12.51
N GLU A 167 13.88 -4.03 11.34
CA GLU A 167 14.72 -4.16 10.15
C GLU A 167 16.09 -3.49 10.33
N ASN A 168 16.12 -2.31 10.97
CA ASN A 168 17.37 -1.67 11.37
C ASN A 168 18.22 -2.61 12.25
N TRP A 169 17.61 -3.20 13.29
CA TRP A 169 18.29 -4.12 14.21
C TRP A 169 18.87 -5.34 13.49
N LYS A 170 18.12 -5.94 12.56
CA LYS A 170 18.59 -7.07 11.72
C LYS A 170 19.84 -6.69 10.92
N VAL A 171 19.90 -5.47 10.39
CA VAL A 171 21.08 -5.00 9.68
C VAL A 171 22.27 -4.83 10.63
N PHE A 172 22.07 -4.26 11.82
CA PHE A 172 23.14 -4.08 12.81
C PHE A 172 23.79 -5.39 13.27
N VAL A 173 22.98 -6.40 13.62
CA VAL A 173 23.48 -7.70 14.11
C VAL A 173 24.29 -8.42 13.03
N ASN A 174 23.97 -8.21 11.77
CA ASN A 174 24.63 -8.86 10.64
C ASN A 174 25.88 -8.11 10.13
N VAL A 175 26.26 -6.97 10.72
CA VAL A 175 27.53 -6.31 10.40
C VAL A 175 28.67 -7.10 11.06
N PRO A 176 29.61 -7.70 10.30
CA PRO A 176 30.77 -8.35 10.89
C PRO A 176 31.56 -7.28 11.67
N VAL A 177 31.72 -7.47 12.97
CA VAL A 177 32.62 -6.67 13.77
C VAL A 177 34.00 -6.82 13.16
N ARG A 178 34.50 -5.75 12.54
CA ARG A 178 35.88 -5.67 12.06
C ARG A 178 36.74 -5.71 13.33
N GLN A 179 37.16 -6.90 13.74
CA GLN A 179 38.07 -7.06 14.87
C GLN A 179 39.31 -6.26 14.52
N THR A 180 39.57 -5.23 15.32
CA THR A 180 40.83 -4.51 15.32
C THR A 180 41.95 -5.53 15.45
N GLU A 181 42.83 -5.59 14.46
CA GLU A 181 44.04 -6.41 14.50
C GLU A 181 44.78 -6.11 15.81
N LYS A 182 44.70 -7.04 16.76
CA LYS A 182 45.60 -7.03 17.91
C LYS A 182 46.98 -7.36 17.36
N LEU A 183 47.90 -6.41 17.46
CA LEU A 183 49.32 -6.65 17.24
C LEU A 183 49.76 -7.86 18.05
N THR A 184 50.19 -8.91 17.36
CA THR A 184 50.86 -10.07 17.95
C THR A 184 52.24 -9.65 18.45
N PRO A 185 52.62 -9.93 19.70
CA PRO A 185 54.02 -9.92 20.08
C PRO A 185 54.70 -11.20 19.58
N VAL A 186 55.89 -11.00 19.01
CA VAL A 186 56.86 -12.01 18.61
C VAL A 186 57.30 -12.82 19.83
N THR A 187 57.20 -14.15 19.79
CA THR A 187 58.18 -15.04 20.43
C THR A 187 58.28 -16.39 19.70
N VAL A 188 59.53 -16.78 19.50
CA VAL A 188 60.14 -17.97 18.89
C VAL A 188 59.85 -19.26 19.68
N GLY A 189 59.79 -20.42 19.01
CA GLY A 189 60.00 -21.72 19.66
C GLY A 189 59.39 -22.93 18.95
N ASP A 190 60.25 -23.84 18.51
CA ASP A 190 60.03 -25.06 17.72
C ASP A 190 59.14 -26.15 18.36
N THR A 191 58.53 -27.01 17.51
CA THR A 191 58.85 -28.45 17.37
C THR A 191 57.63 -29.27 16.89
N THR A 192 57.90 -30.04 15.83
CA THR A 192 57.13 -31.12 15.18
C THR A 192 56.48 -32.16 16.10
N THR A 193 55.33 -32.73 15.70
CA THR A 193 55.10 -34.20 15.68
C THR A 193 53.86 -34.58 14.83
N LEU A 194 54.06 -35.55 13.92
CA LEU A 194 53.06 -36.28 13.15
C LEU A 194 52.38 -37.39 14.01
N SER A 195 51.15 -37.80 13.65
CA SER A 195 50.66 -39.21 13.61
C SER A 195 49.22 -39.26 13.07
N HIS A 196 48.96 -39.81 11.87
CA HIS A 196 48.57 -41.22 11.56
C HIS A 196 47.08 -41.53 11.88
N ARG A 197 46.14 -41.46 10.92
CA ARG A 197 45.64 -42.52 9.99
C ARG A 197 45.10 -43.78 10.68
N THR A 198 43.77 -44.01 10.58
CA THR A 198 43.11 -45.22 10.01
C THR A 198 41.57 -45.16 10.11
N THR A 199 40.90 -45.39 8.98
CA THR A 199 39.52 -45.93 8.79
C THR A 199 39.59 -47.47 8.65
N PRO A 200 38.53 -48.23 8.31
CA PRO A 200 37.06 -48.17 8.54
C PRO A 200 36.50 -49.51 9.09
N GLU A 201 35.18 -49.63 9.36
CA GLU A 201 34.47 -50.90 9.11
C GLU A 201 32.94 -50.74 9.01
N SER A 202 32.36 -51.61 8.18
CA SER A 202 30.98 -51.62 7.66
C SER A 202 30.22 -52.80 8.24
N THR A 203 28.91 -52.67 8.50
CA THR A 203 28.01 -53.85 8.50
C THR A 203 26.62 -53.48 7.95
N VAL A 204 26.16 -54.34 7.04
CA VAL A 204 24.94 -54.31 6.23
C VAL A 204 23.93 -55.32 6.82
N ASN A 205 22.62 -55.04 6.76
CA ASN A 205 21.55 -55.95 6.29
C ASN A 205 20.14 -55.53 6.75
N GLY A 206 19.15 -55.68 5.85
CA GLY A 206 17.74 -55.91 6.24
C GLY A 206 16.67 -55.17 5.43
N THR A 207 16.23 -55.79 4.33
CA THR A 207 15.12 -55.44 3.42
C THR A 207 13.71 -55.58 4.04
N GLY A 208 12.73 -54.76 3.61
CA GLY A 208 11.30 -55.01 3.87
C GLY A 208 10.34 -53.89 3.42
N ASP A 209 9.86 -54.04 2.18
CA ASP A 209 8.59 -53.62 1.56
C ASP A 209 8.07 -52.17 1.47
N SER A 210 7.54 -51.93 0.27
CA SER A 210 6.95 -50.72 -0.27
C SER A 210 5.47 -50.59 0.10
N GLN A 211 5.05 -49.41 0.57
CA GLN A 211 3.70 -48.91 0.32
C GLN A 211 3.76 -47.43 -0.11
N THR A 212 3.48 -47.27 -1.41
CA THR A 212 2.88 -46.15 -2.15
C THR A 212 2.50 -44.89 -1.37
N ASN A 213 3.10 -43.76 -1.75
CA ASN A 213 2.45 -42.44 -1.77
C ASN A 213 3.09 -41.55 -2.85
N PRO A 214 2.32 -40.67 -3.53
CA PRO A 214 2.78 -39.92 -4.70
C PRO A 214 3.80 -38.86 -4.31
N SER A 215 4.96 -38.94 -4.96
CA SER A 215 6.06 -37.97 -4.89
C SER A 215 5.57 -36.56 -5.20
N THR A 216 5.64 -35.68 -4.22
CA THR A 216 5.66 -34.23 -4.42
C THR A 216 6.84 -33.62 -3.68
N ALA A 217 8.01 -33.65 -4.32
CA ALA A 217 9.09 -32.67 -4.11
C ALA A 217 10.09 -32.78 -5.29
N PRO A 218 10.88 -31.74 -5.66
CA PRO A 218 10.97 -30.40 -5.09
C PRO A 218 10.99 -29.28 -6.17
N LYS A 219 10.04 -28.35 -6.14
CA LYS A 219 10.09 -27.14 -7.01
C LYS A 219 11.30 -26.23 -6.73
N GLU A 220 12.01 -26.46 -5.63
CA GLU A 220 13.18 -25.66 -5.22
C GLU A 220 14.45 -25.98 -6.02
N GLY A 221 14.60 -27.21 -6.51
CA GLY A 221 15.78 -27.61 -7.29
C GLY A 221 15.89 -26.84 -8.59
N ILE A 222 14.81 -26.81 -9.38
CA ILE A 222 14.78 -26.19 -10.71
C ILE A 222 15.00 -24.67 -10.63
N LEU A 223 14.43 -24.00 -9.61
CA LEU A 223 14.64 -22.57 -9.35
C LEU A 223 16.12 -22.26 -9.04
N SER A 224 16.79 -23.12 -8.28
CA SER A 224 18.20 -22.93 -7.92
C SER A 224 19.16 -23.12 -9.11
N TYR A 225 18.79 -23.96 -10.10
CA TYR A 225 19.55 -24.14 -11.35
C TYR A 225 19.31 -23.01 -12.34
N LEU A 226 18.07 -22.50 -12.44
CA LEU A 226 17.74 -21.37 -13.30
C LEU A 226 18.40 -20.07 -12.82
N LYS A 227 18.48 -19.83 -11.50
CA LYS A 227 19.22 -18.69 -10.92
C LYS A 227 20.73 -18.68 -11.27
N LYS A 228 21.33 -19.82 -11.62
CA LYS A 228 22.76 -19.91 -12.00
C LYS A 228 23.06 -19.46 -13.43
N LYS A 229 22.04 -19.28 -14.29
CA LYS A 229 22.22 -18.84 -15.69
C LYS A 229 22.06 -17.31 -15.79
N PRO A 230 22.94 -16.59 -16.51
CA PRO A 230 22.95 -15.12 -16.52
C PRO A 230 21.65 -14.50 -17.07
N PHE A 231 21.01 -15.14 -18.05
CA PHE A 231 19.71 -14.70 -18.60
C PHE A 231 18.57 -14.79 -17.57
N PHE A 232 18.48 -15.89 -16.83
CA PHE A 232 17.43 -16.08 -15.82
C PHE A 232 17.77 -15.40 -14.50
N SER A 233 19.04 -15.21 -14.19
CA SER A 233 19.51 -14.48 -13.01
C SER A 233 18.99 -13.04 -13.00
N PHE A 234 18.93 -12.36 -14.15
CA PHE A 234 18.37 -11.00 -14.21
C PHE A 234 16.86 -10.97 -13.89
N PHE A 235 16.09 -11.96 -14.36
CA PHE A 235 14.64 -12.05 -14.10
C PHE A 235 14.29 -12.63 -12.72
N LEU A 236 15.17 -13.45 -12.13
CA LEU A 236 14.98 -14.10 -10.82
C LEU A 236 15.84 -13.51 -9.70
N MET A 237 16.61 -12.43 -9.97
CA MET A 237 17.27 -11.67 -8.94
C MET A 237 16.22 -10.88 -8.17
N ASP A 238 16.13 -11.14 -6.87
CA ASP A 238 15.43 -10.24 -5.97
C ASP A 238 16.10 -8.87 -6.08
N SER A 239 15.36 -7.87 -6.55
CA SER A 239 15.90 -6.51 -6.64
C SER A 239 16.41 -6.08 -5.25
N PRO A 240 17.53 -5.35 -5.15
CA PRO A 240 18.05 -4.90 -3.85
C PRO A 240 17.04 -4.00 -3.09
N ASP A 241 16.08 -3.42 -3.82
CA ASP A 241 14.98 -2.61 -3.31
C ASP A 241 13.73 -3.44 -2.93
N ALA A 242 13.72 -4.76 -3.12
CA ALA A 242 12.57 -5.61 -2.80
C ALA A 242 12.25 -5.60 -1.30
N LYS A 243 13.28 -5.62 -0.44
CA LYS A 243 13.12 -5.60 1.02
C LYS A 243 12.57 -4.25 1.51
N SER A 244 13.10 -3.14 0.99
CA SER A 244 12.57 -1.80 1.28
C SER A 244 11.15 -1.61 0.74
N ARG A 245 10.85 -2.13 -0.46
CA ARG A 245 9.49 -2.12 -1.00
C ARG A 245 8.53 -2.89 -0.11
N GLN A 246 8.89 -4.08 0.32
CA GLN A 246 8.05 -4.88 1.21
C GLN A 246 7.81 -4.17 2.55
N LEU A 247 8.83 -3.50 3.10
CA LEU A 247 8.72 -2.74 4.35
C LEU A 247 7.75 -1.53 4.21
N PHE A 248 7.84 -0.80 3.09
CA PHE A 248 7.06 0.44 2.88
C PHE A 248 5.82 0.28 2.00
N GLN A 249 5.49 -0.92 1.53
CA GLN A 249 4.35 -1.19 0.65
C GLN A 249 3.01 -0.70 1.26
N GLY A 250 2.89 -0.78 2.58
CA GLY A 250 1.73 -0.32 3.33
C GLY A 250 1.84 1.09 3.92
N ALA A 251 2.93 1.83 3.64
CA ALA A 251 3.25 3.09 4.32
C ALA A 251 2.30 4.25 3.99
N GLN A 252 1.46 4.10 2.95
CA GLN A 252 0.55 5.15 2.49
C GLN A 252 -0.45 5.59 3.58
N LEU A 253 -0.94 4.65 4.39
CA LEU A 253 -1.81 4.95 5.53
C LEU A 253 -1.10 5.87 6.54
N GLN A 254 0.15 5.57 6.85
CA GLN A 254 0.98 6.36 7.76
C GLN A 254 1.30 7.73 7.17
N ILE A 255 1.55 7.83 5.86
CA ILE A 255 1.75 9.12 5.17
C ILE A 255 0.53 10.02 5.37
N TRP A 256 -0.67 9.50 5.11
CA TRP A 256 -1.91 10.25 5.34
C TRP A 256 -2.14 10.57 6.82
N ALA A 257 -1.79 9.66 7.75
CA ALA A 257 -1.88 9.89 9.18
C ALA A 257 -0.96 11.01 9.66
N ILE A 258 0.31 11.00 9.24
CA ILE A 258 1.33 12.01 9.56
C ILE A 258 0.89 13.38 9.04
N GLU A 259 0.42 13.42 7.79
CA GLU A 259 -0.09 14.63 7.17
C GLU A 259 -1.33 15.16 7.89
N ALA A 260 -2.28 14.28 8.24
CA ALA A 260 -3.46 14.67 8.99
C ALA A 260 -3.12 15.24 10.37
N LEU A 261 -2.26 14.56 11.13
CA LEU A 261 -1.83 15.00 12.46
C LEU A 261 -1.12 16.36 12.41
N SER A 262 -0.26 16.61 11.43
CA SER A 262 0.42 17.89 11.29
C SER A 262 -0.53 19.02 10.87
N ASN A 263 -1.52 18.73 10.03
CA ASN A 263 -2.57 19.67 9.66
C ASN A 263 -3.48 20.00 10.86
N PHE A 264 -3.92 19.02 11.64
CA PHE A 264 -4.71 19.26 12.85
C PHE A 264 -3.91 20.06 13.89
N ALA A 265 -2.64 19.70 14.13
CA ALA A 265 -1.76 20.46 15.02
C ALA A 265 -1.62 21.92 14.56
N THR A 266 -1.42 22.14 13.27
CA THR A 266 -1.31 23.50 12.72
C THR A 266 -2.63 24.28 12.85
N ALA A 267 -3.74 23.68 12.43
CA ALA A 267 -5.06 24.30 12.51
C ALA A 267 -5.48 24.57 13.97
N SER A 268 -5.06 23.73 14.91
CA SER A 268 -5.35 23.90 16.35
C SER A 268 -4.78 25.17 16.94
N TYR A 269 -3.80 25.80 16.30
CA TYR A 269 -3.27 27.07 16.77
C TYR A 269 -4.31 28.20 16.70
N THR A 270 -5.20 28.15 15.70
CA THR A 270 -6.23 29.18 15.47
C THR A 270 -7.66 28.69 15.69
N GLU A 271 -7.94 27.41 15.46
CA GLU A 271 -9.31 26.86 15.44
C GLU A 271 -9.70 26.09 16.72
N ASP A 272 -8.73 25.56 17.49
CA ASP A 272 -8.99 24.73 18.66
C ASP A 272 -9.19 25.58 19.93
N LYS A 273 -10.44 25.92 20.21
CA LYS A 273 -10.86 26.73 21.37
C LYS A 273 -10.54 26.08 22.72
N PHE A 274 -10.40 24.76 22.76
CA PHE A 274 -10.27 24.00 24.00
C PHE A 274 -8.82 23.52 24.23
N GLY A 275 -7.92 23.72 23.26
CA GLY A 275 -6.52 23.29 23.32
C GLY A 275 -6.36 21.76 23.39
N VAL A 276 -7.35 21.03 22.89
CA VAL A 276 -7.41 19.56 22.88
C VAL A 276 -6.22 18.94 22.16
N VAL A 277 -5.92 19.45 20.96
CA VAL A 277 -4.81 18.96 20.13
C VAL A 277 -3.48 19.35 20.75
N GLN A 278 -3.37 20.59 21.25
CA GLN A 278 -2.17 21.13 21.86
C GLN A 278 -1.75 20.33 23.10
N ARG A 279 -2.70 19.79 23.87
CA ARG A 279 -2.44 18.90 25.01
C ARG A 279 -1.76 17.59 24.58
N SER A 280 -2.11 17.05 23.41
CA SER A 280 -1.52 15.83 22.86
C SER A 280 -0.28 16.07 21.97
N LEU A 281 0.07 17.33 21.73
CA LEU A 281 1.19 17.71 20.87
C LEU A 281 2.53 17.09 21.29
N PRO A 282 2.88 16.98 22.60
CA PRO A 282 4.13 16.35 23.01
C PRO A 282 4.22 14.86 22.60
N SER A 283 3.15 14.09 22.78
CA SER A 283 3.10 12.68 22.37
C SER A 283 3.19 12.55 20.85
N THR A 284 2.45 13.37 20.11
CA THR A 284 2.46 13.36 18.65
C THR A 284 3.85 13.67 18.08
N LEU A 285 4.49 14.74 18.57
CA LEU A 285 5.84 15.12 18.15
C LEU A 285 6.86 14.03 18.46
N THR A 286 6.75 13.38 19.62
CA THR A 286 7.66 12.31 20.02
C THR A 286 7.57 11.13 19.05
N SER A 287 6.35 10.66 18.71
CA SER A 287 6.17 9.57 17.74
C SER A 287 6.68 9.96 16.34
N LEU A 288 6.40 11.18 15.87
CA LEU A 288 6.89 11.64 14.55
C LEU A 288 8.42 11.74 14.49
N LEU A 289 9.06 12.28 15.53
CA LEU A 289 10.53 12.40 15.61
C LEU A 289 11.22 11.03 15.74
N ASN A 290 10.61 10.09 16.44
CA ASN A 290 11.13 8.73 16.55
C ASN A 290 11.05 7.99 15.21
N LEU A 291 9.91 8.10 14.51
CA LEU A 291 9.77 7.53 13.17
C LEU A 291 10.74 8.17 12.17
N GLN A 292 10.90 9.50 12.19
CA GLN A 292 11.85 10.22 11.33
C GLN A 292 13.27 9.66 11.51
N GLU A 293 13.75 9.51 12.74
CA GLU A 293 15.10 9.01 13.00
C GLU A 293 15.27 7.57 12.52
N ASN A 294 14.32 6.70 12.84
CA ASN A 294 14.41 5.29 12.46
C ASN A 294 14.38 5.10 10.94
N VAL A 295 13.59 5.90 10.23
CA VAL A 295 13.54 5.90 8.77
C VAL A 295 14.85 6.42 8.17
N GLU A 296 15.43 7.50 8.69
CA GLU A 296 16.73 8.01 8.21
C GLU A 296 17.87 7.02 8.48
N LYS A 297 17.86 6.39 9.64
CA LYS A 297 18.82 5.35 10.03
C LYS A 297 18.72 4.17 9.06
N TYR A 298 17.51 3.73 8.73
CA TYR A 298 17.27 2.68 7.75
C TYR A 298 17.87 3.03 6.38
N PHE A 299 17.65 4.25 5.89
CA PHE A 299 18.22 4.65 4.60
C PHE A 299 19.74 4.70 4.62
N LYS A 300 20.37 5.23 5.67
CA LYS A 300 21.84 5.26 5.80
C LYS A 300 22.43 3.84 5.81
N LEU A 301 21.78 2.91 6.49
CA LEU A 301 22.20 1.50 6.56
C LEU A 301 21.97 0.76 5.25
N ALA A 302 20.82 0.99 4.59
CA ALA A 302 20.50 0.39 3.29
C ALA A 302 21.46 0.84 2.19
N VAL A 303 21.89 2.11 2.19
CA VAL A 303 22.92 2.60 1.24
C VAL A 303 24.27 1.94 1.52
N THR A 304 24.62 1.75 2.80
CA THR A 304 25.90 1.15 3.18
C THR A 304 25.97 -0.34 2.83
N SER A 305 24.86 -1.07 2.95
CA SER A 305 24.76 -2.48 2.52
C SER A 305 24.69 -2.62 1.00
N SER A 306 24.16 -1.62 0.29
CA SER A 306 24.01 -1.61 -1.18
C SER A 306 25.26 -1.17 -1.95
N ARG A 307 26.36 -0.74 -1.30
CA ARG A 307 27.60 -0.33 -1.99
C ARG A 307 28.25 -1.44 -2.82
N ARG A 308 27.73 -2.67 -2.77
CA ARG A 308 28.16 -3.78 -3.63
C ARG A 308 27.41 -3.93 -4.95
N GLN A 309 26.30 -3.24 -5.22
CA GLN A 309 25.59 -3.41 -6.49
C GLN A 309 25.01 -2.11 -7.07
N THR A 310 25.61 -1.73 -8.20
CA THR A 310 25.13 -0.96 -9.37
C THR A 310 24.16 0.21 -9.20
N LYS A 311 24.61 1.31 -9.81
CA LYS A 311 23.98 2.61 -10.02
C LYS A 311 22.74 2.52 -10.93
N ASP A 312 21.73 3.31 -10.57
CA ASP A 312 20.56 3.74 -11.35
C ASP A 312 19.54 2.70 -11.84
N SER A 313 18.38 2.70 -11.18
CA SER A 313 17.09 2.65 -11.87
C SER A 313 16.03 3.31 -10.99
N MET A 314 15.73 4.58 -11.28
CA MET A 314 14.63 5.33 -10.68
C MET A 314 13.30 4.70 -11.14
N THR A 315 12.80 3.77 -10.34
CA THR A 315 11.48 3.16 -10.53
C THR A 315 10.47 3.88 -9.65
N LYS A 316 9.26 4.13 -10.17
CA LYS A 316 8.21 4.93 -9.51
C LYS A 316 7.80 4.41 -8.11
N ASP A 317 8.04 3.13 -7.82
CA ASP A 317 7.78 2.48 -6.53
C ASP A 317 8.87 2.74 -5.47
N ALA A 318 10.04 3.27 -5.88
CA ALA A 318 10.96 3.92 -4.95
C ALA A 318 10.35 5.19 -4.34
N GLY A 319 9.19 5.67 -4.85
CA GLY A 319 8.51 6.87 -4.39
C GLY A 319 8.04 6.82 -2.95
N LEU A 320 7.41 5.73 -2.46
CA LEU A 320 6.76 5.74 -1.14
C LEU A 320 7.73 5.97 0.02
N LYS A 321 8.94 5.39 -0.05
CA LYS A 321 9.97 5.57 0.99
C LYS A 321 10.45 7.03 1.05
N TYR A 322 10.69 7.66 -0.10
CA TYR A 322 11.08 9.07 -0.18
C TYR A 322 9.90 10.00 0.13
N LEU A 323 8.67 9.61 -0.25
CA LEU A 323 7.45 10.33 0.05
C LEU A 323 7.19 10.35 1.55
N LEU A 324 7.39 9.22 2.25
CA LEU A 324 7.30 9.16 3.70
C LEU A 324 8.32 10.09 4.36
N GLN A 325 9.58 10.06 3.92
CA GLN A 325 10.64 10.92 4.45
C GLN A 325 10.33 12.41 4.24
N THR A 326 9.96 12.79 3.02
CA THR A 326 9.62 14.18 2.68
C THR A 326 8.36 14.65 3.41
N THR A 327 7.36 13.78 3.57
CA THR A 327 6.14 14.07 4.35
C THR A 327 6.44 14.25 5.83
N LEU A 328 7.31 13.42 6.42
CA LEU A 328 7.77 13.55 7.81
C LEU A 328 8.47 14.89 8.04
N LYS A 329 9.48 15.21 7.21
CA LYS A 329 10.21 16.48 7.31
C LYS A 329 9.25 17.67 7.14
N SER A 330 8.42 17.66 6.10
CA SER A 330 7.46 18.74 5.82
C SER A 330 6.46 18.92 6.96
N SER A 331 5.96 17.82 7.53
CA SER A 331 5.02 17.84 8.67
C SER A 331 5.67 18.40 9.93
N LEU A 332 6.91 18.02 10.22
CA LEU A 332 7.67 18.56 11.35
C LEU A 332 7.96 20.05 11.18
N TYR A 333 8.44 20.48 10.01
CA TYR A 333 8.65 21.90 9.71
C TYR A 333 7.35 22.70 9.79
N LYS A 334 6.22 22.13 9.36
CA LYS A 334 4.92 22.78 9.47
C LYS A 334 4.54 23.06 10.92
N ILE A 335 4.69 22.07 11.80
CA ILE A 335 4.43 22.23 13.25
C ILE A 335 5.44 23.23 13.85
N VAL A 336 6.72 23.09 13.54
CA VAL A 336 7.80 23.96 14.03
C VAL A 336 7.57 25.41 13.64
N ASN A 337 7.21 25.68 12.38
CA ASN A 337 6.94 27.04 11.91
C ASN A 337 5.67 27.63 12.53
N THR A 338 4.69 26.80 12.89
CA THR A 338 3.42 27.27 13.49
C THR A 338 3.59 27.63 14.96
N PHE A 339 4.25 26.77 15.75
CA PHE A 339 4.39 26.97 17.20
C PHE A 339 5.70 27.65 17.60
N GLY A 340 6.73 27.63 16.74
CA GLY A 340 8.01 28.30 16.93
C GLY A 340 8.67 27.99 18.27
N LYS A 341 9.00 29.06 19.02
CA LYS A 341 9.69 28.97 20.32
C LYS A 341 8.82 28.34 21.42
N HIS A 342 7.49 28.34 21.28
CA HIS A 342 6.59 27.75 22.26
C HIS A 342 6.79 26.23 22.40
N LEU A 343 7.33 25.57 21.37
CA LEU A 343 7.66 24.16 21.42
C LEU A 343 8.73 23.81 22.46
N MET A 344 9.62 24.75 22.81
CA MET A 344 10.65 24.53 23.84
C MET A 344 10.08 24.48 25.26
N SER A 345 8.86 24.99 25.46
CA SER A 345 8.16 24.91 26.74
C SER A 345 7.51 23.54 26.98
N LEU A 346 7.40 22.72 25.95
CA LEU A 346 6.81 21.39 26.05
C LEU A 346 7.76 20.44 26.79
N LYS A 347 7.21 19.68 27.75
CA LYS A 347 7.93 18.61 28.46
C LYS A 347 8.09 17.40 27.54
N LEU A 348 9.09 17.46 26.66
CA LEU A 348 9.47 16.37 25.76
C LEU A 348 10.63 15.56 26.36
N GLN A 349 10.80 14.31 25.90
CA GLN A 349 12.00 13.54 26.23
C GLN A 349 13.28 14.29 25.76
N PRO A 350 14.41 14.15 26.47
CA PRO A 350 15.63 14.90 26.17
C PRO A 350 16.13 14.67 24.74
N ASP A 351 16.05 13.44 24.23
CA ASP A 351 16.44 13.11 22.84
C ASP A 351 15.52 13.76 21.80
N ALA A 352 14.20 13.71 22.03
CA ALA A 352 13.22 14.38 21.17
C ALA A 352 13.42 15.90 21.17
N THR A 353 13.72 16.49 22.33
CA THR A 353 14.00 17.92 22.48
C THR A 353 15.25 18.34 21.71
N ARG A 354 16.33 17.53 21.74
CA ARG A 354 17.55 17.79 20.97
C ARG A 354 17.29 17.80 19.46
N LYS A 355 16.51 16.84 18.96
CA LYS A 355 16.16 16.80 17.53
C LYS A 355 15.24 17.95 17.14
N LEU A 356 14.26 18.26 17.98
CA LEU A 356 13.36 19.38 17.74
C LEU A 356 14.12 20.70 17.64
N LYS A 357 15.18 20.89 18.44
CA LYS A 357 16.11 22.02 18.30
C LYS A 357 16.78 22.07 16.91
N GLN A 358 17.21 20.93 16.36
CA GLN A 358 17.81 20.89 15.01
C GLN A 358 16.81 21.34 13.94
N PHE A 359 15.55 20.91 14.04
CA PHE A 359 14.48 21.38 13.13
C PHE A 359 14.18 22.88 13.30
N ILE A 360 14.18 23.40 14.54
CA ILE A 360 13.98 24.84 14.81
C ILE A 360 15.14 25.69 14.28
N GLU A 361 16.36 25.17 14.31
CA GLU A 361 17.55 25.85 13.80
C GLU A 361 17.83 25.60 12.31
N TYR A 362 17.00 24.80 11.62
CA TYR A 362 17.19 24.36 10.23
C TYR A 362 18.55 23.67 9.98
N LYS A 363 18.99 22.84 10.93
CA LYS A 363 20.29 22.13 10.93
C LYS A 363 20.15 20.60 10.78
N GLU A 364 18.99 20.12 10.35
CA GLU A 364 18.65 18.70 10.23
C GLU A 364 19.22 18.05 8.95
#